data_AF-A0A0G4KUB4-F1
#
_entry.id   AF-A0A0G4KUB4-F1
#
_cell.length_a   1.000
_cell.length_b   1.000
_cell.length_c   1.000
_cell.angle_alpha   90.00
_cell.angle_beta   90.00
_cell.angle_gamma   90.00
#
_symmetry.space_group_name_H-M   'P 1'
#
loop_
_entity.id
_entity.type
_entity.pdbx_description
1 polymer ?
#
loop_
_entity_poly.entity_id
_entity_poly.type
_entity_poly.pdbx_seq_one_letter_code
_entity_poly.pdbx_strand_id
1 'polypeptide(L)'
;MHLRQLVKPAKYLVASYLMFTTTRHFLSRTFSSTSHTTSPTMTRGAVICISHGGGPMPVLGDPGHKDIVSSLTKRVPKLLRLNTPEAPRAIVVVTAHWSTRRPTISSATHHDLYYDYGGFPSEAYSLKYPAPGSPDVAEEVRQALAQQGLDPVLDAKRGWDHGVFIPFLLINPAADVPIVQLSVLASESEEEHRRMGLALASLRDSNVAIVGSGFASLHNMRKFGELRAGAGGSRLRSQVKEWNAVLSAAIETEKSEERGKKLAGWRGFPQQYLTWLHVEDTGSPCDETHPICVNCVNTRRPCSFQALTPSTMAGPSPGPSFTSAGPSPGATNLLLDVPNVHAVPPACMDQLHLMHHFLPGPIPVHDKMPTHQHLVEQALDLPYLMNEILAYSARHLASTRPDEASQYIFLAREYQAHALTFFNTTQVETTADNAMQMLVFSWMVGMKLLCDAACADDDATVLDEFIRYIELYRGVRVIASAAWYVLIKSNHASVFEDGRLIFMKLGTGAETEAL
;
A
#
# COMPACT_ATOMS: atom_id res chain seq x y z
N MET A 1 24.44 -41.55 -10.90
CA MET A 1 24.82 -40.16 -10.57
C MET A 1 23.85 -39.10 -11.12
N HIS A 2 22.84 -39.43 -11.95
CA HIS A 2 21.93 -38.41 -12.54
C HIS A 2 20.41 -38.68 -12.47
N LEU A 3 19.93 -39.80 -11.89
CA LEU A 3 18.49 -40.01 -11.63
C LEU A 3 18.29 -40.66 -10.25
N ARG A 4 18.22 -39.84 -9.18
CA ARG A 4 17.91 -40.28 -7.80
C ARG A 4 17.22 -39.23 -6.89
N GLN A 5 16.89 -38.03 -7.39
CA GLN A 5 16.44 -36.90 -6.56
C GLN A 5 14.95 -36.49 -6.76
N LEU A 6 14.19 -37.31 -7.47
CA LEU A 6 12.73 -37.27 -7.59
C LEU A 6 12.22 -38.72 -7.53
N VAL A 7 10.92 -38.93 -7.19
CA VAL A 7 10.23 -40.26 -7.16
C VAL A 7 10.69 -41.12 -5.94
N LYS A 8 9.87 -41.66 -5.01
CA LYS A 8 8.40 -41.86 -4.85
C LYS A 8 8.01 -41.94 -3.32
N PRO A 9 6.74 -42.17 -2.92
CA PRO A 9 6.22 -41.77 -1.59
C PRO A 9 5.96 -42.89 -0.57
N ALA A 10 5.56 -42.46 0.63
CA ALA A 10 4.70 -43.14 1.62
C ALA A 10 5.07 -44.58 2.09
N LYS A 11 5.64 -44.68 3.32
CA LYS A 11 5.14 -45.56 4.42
C LYS A 11 5.98 -45.49 5.72
N TYR A 12 5.78 -44.44 6.51
CA TYR A 12 5.87 -44.43 7.98
C TYR A 12 4.83 -43.39 8.45
N LEU A 13 3.70 -43.69 9.10
CA LEU A 13 3.14 -44.97 9.56
C LEU A 13 3.95 -45.65 10.67
N VAL A 14 4.17 -44.95 11.79
CA VAL A 14 3.52 -45.18 13.11
C VAL A 14 3.69 -43.89 13.94
N ALA A 15 2.67 -43.03 13.98
CA ALA A 15 2.67 -41.81 14.82
C ALA A 15 1.27 -41.23 15.13
N SER A 16 0.22 -41.62 14.39
CA SER A 16 -1.14 -41.08 14.56
C SER A 16 -2.15 -42.19 14.87
N TYR A 17 -2.25 -42.61 16.15
CA TYR A 17 -3.50 -43.00 16.85
C TYR A 17 -3.18 -43.56 18.25
N LEU A 18 -3.54 -42.84 19.33
CA LEU A 18 -4.25 -43.40 20.49
C LEU A 18 -4.75 -42.30 21.45
N MET A 19 -6.08 -42.26 21.64
CA MET A 19 -6.89 -41.96 22.85
C MET A 19 -6.44 -40.85 23.85
N PHE A 20 -7.25 -39.82 24.13
CA PHE A 20 -8.49 -39.76 24.94
C PHE A 20 -8.30 -39.80 26.49
N THR A 21 -8.80 -38.75 27.19
CA THR A 21 -8.92 -38.58 28.68
C THR A 21 -7.57 -38.41 29.44
N THR A 22 -7.40 -38.03 30.72
CA THR A 22 -8.09 -37.19 31.76
C THR A 22 -7.05 -36.88 32.90
N THR A 23 -7.20 -36.03 33.94
CA THR A 23 -8.31 -35.21 34.49
C THR A 23 -7.84 -33.94 35.24
N ARG A 24 -8.74 -32.93 35.33
CA ARG A 24 -9.07 -31.95 36.41
C ARG A 24 -8.08 -31.54 37.55
N HIS A 25 -8.22 -30.27 37.97
CA HIS A 25 -7.69 -29.59 39.18
C HIS A 25 -6.17 -29.30 39.19
N PHE A 26 -5.67 -28.24 39.84
CA PHE A 26 -6.29 -27.22 40.73
C PHE A 26 -6.16 -25.79 40.10
N LEU A 27 -6.58 -24.65 40.68
CA LEU A 27 -7.17 -24.28 41.99
C LEU A 27 -8.20 -23.13 41.78
N SER A 28 -8.64 -22.45 42.84
CA SER A 28 -9.36 -21.16 42.82
C SER A 28 -9.21 -20.43 44.16
N ARG A 29 -9.01 -19.09 44.13
CA ARG A 29 -9.05 -18.12 45.26
C ARG A 29 -8.71 -16.72 44.68
N THR A 30 -9.32 -15.60 45.08
CA THR A 30 -10.40 -15.32 46.04
C THR A 30 -11.38 -14.30 45.48
N PHE A 31 -12.68 -14.46 45.77
CA PHE A 31 -13.63 -13.35 45.76
C PHE A 31 -13.35 -12.44 46.97
N SER A 32 -13.24 -11.13 46.76
CA SER A 32 -13.30 -10.13 47.83
C SER A 32 -14.41 -9.13 47.50
N SER A 33 -15.36 -8.97 48.41
CA SER A 33 -16.41 -7.95 48.30
C SER A 33 -15.88 -6.62 48.82
N THR A 34 -15.89 -5.59 47.98
CA THR A 34 -15.68 -4.19 48.39
C THR A 34 -16.78 -3.32 47.80
N SER A 35 -17.57 -2.74 48.70
CA SER A 35 -18.49 -1.62 48.54
C SER A 35 -18.62 -0.98 47.15
N HIS A 36 -19.85 -0.90 46.63
CA HIS A 36 -20.21 0.07 45.59
C HIS A 36 -20.10 1.50 46.11
N THR A 37 -18.91 2.08 46.03
CA THR A 37 -18.78 3.52 45.79
C THR A 37 -19.30 3.77 44.38
N THR A 38 -20.27 4.66 44.22
CA THR A 38 -20.75 5.08 42.89
C THR A 38 -19.66 5.86 42.19
N SER A 39 -18.87 5.19 41.36
CA SER A 39 -17.90 5.85 40.48
C SER A 39 -18.58 6.94 39.67
N PRO A 40 -17.94 8.10 39.44
CA PRO A 40 -18.46 9.08 38.49
C PRO A 40 -18.64 8.40 37.13
N THR A 41 -19.75 8.66 36.45
CA THR A 41 -20.06 8.07 35.15
C THR A 41 -19.05 8.58 34.12
N MET A 42 -18.03 7.77 33.84
CA MET A 42 -16.98 8.02 32.86
C MET A 42 -17.58 8.53 31.55
N THR A 43 -17.14 9.70 31.09
CA THR A 43 -17.78 10.36 29.94
C THR A 43 -17.52 9.57 28.67
N ARG A 44 -18.56 8.93 28.11
CA ARG A 44 -18.39 8.02 26.97
C ARG A 44 -17.68 8.71 25.79
N GLY A 45 -16.67 8.05 25.24
CA GLY A 45 -15.87 8.54 24.12
C GLY A 45 -16.70 8.74 22.85
N ALA A 46 -16.29 9.73 22.05
CA ALA A 46 -16.94 10.06 20.78
C ALA A 46 -16.68 8.99 19.69
N VAL A 47 -17.48 9.02 18.62
CA VAL A 47 -17.19 8.34 17.34
C VAL A 47 -17.38 9.37 16.24
N ILE A 48 -16.37 9.53 15.39
CA ILE A 48 -16.36 10.54 14.33
C ILE A 48 -15.75 9.92 13.07
N CYS A 49 -16.33 10.17 11.90
CA CYS A 49 -15.65 9.93 10.62
C CYS A 49 -15.25 11.28 10.01
N ILE A 50 -14.02 11.39 9.50
CA ILE A 50 -13.47 12.60 8.91
C ILE A 50 -12.96 12.36 7.50
N SER A 51 -13.09 13.38 6.64
CA SER A 51 -12.30 13.47 5.41
C SER A 51 -10.95 14.08 5.75
N HIS A 52 -9.85 13.37 5.53
CA HIS A 52 -8.51 13.91 5.84
C HIS A 52 -7.97 14.90 4.80
N GLY A 53 -8.49 14.89 3.57
CA GLY A 53 -7.95 15.70 2.46
C GLY A 53 -6.78 15.02 1.74
N GLY A 54 -6.36 15.54 0.60
CA GLY A 54 -5.30 14.90 -0.19
C GLY A 54 -3.90 15.29 0.27
N GLY A 55 -3.15 14.37 0.88
CA GLY A 55 -1.78 14.63 1.33
C GLY A 55 -1.72 15.83 2.29
N PRO A 56 -0.74 16.75 2.15
CA PRO A 56 -0.58 17.91 3.01
C PRO A 56 -1.45 19.12 2.62
N MET A 57 -2.27 19.04 1.55
CA MET A 57 -3.05 20.19 1.07
C MET A 57 -3.91 20.92 2.13
N PRO A 58 -4.54 20.25 3.13
CA PRO A 58 -5.27 20.92 4.20
C PRO A 58 -4.42 21.87 5.06
N VAL A 59 -3.18 21.47 5.40
CA VAL A 59 -2.28 22.27 6.27
C VAL A 59 -1.46 23.28 5.46
N LEU A 60 -1.24 23.03 4.16
CA LEU A 60 -0.69 24.02 3.23
C LEU A 60 -1.70 25.11 2.81
N GLY A 61 -2.94 25.06 3.31
CA GLY A 61 -3.95 26.10 3.09
C GLY A 61 -4.61 26.08 1.71
N ASP A 62 -4.64 24.93 1.03
CA ASP A 62 -5.24 24.80 -0.30
C ASP A 62 -6.69 25.32 -0.34
N PRO A 63 -7.06 26.20 -1.29
CA PRO A 63 -8.39 26.77 -1.36
C PRO A 63 -9.54 25.78 -1.54
N GLY A 64 -9.29 24.58 -2.09
CA GLY A 64 -10.27 23.50 -2.23
C GLY A 64 -10.52 22.72 -0.94
N HIS A 65 -9.64 22.83 0.07
CA HIS A 65 -9.76 22.12 1.35
C HIS A 65 -10.42 22.95 2.47
N LYS A 66 -10.88 24.18 2.18
CA LYS A 66 -11.46 25.11 3.18
C LYS A 66 -12.55 24.51 4.07
N ASP A 67 -13.47 23.72 3.52
CA ASP A 67 -14.55 23.10 4.30
C ASP A 67 -14.05 21.95 5.18
N ILE A 68 -13.08 21.18 4.68
CA ILE A 68 -12.38 20.14 5.45
C ILE A 68 -11.64 20.80 6.62
N VAL A 69 -10.81 21.81 6.37
CA VAL A 69 -10.08 22.58 7.39
C VAL A 69 -11.04 23.21 8.40
N SER A 70 -12.15 23.80 7.96
CA SER A 70 -13.17 24.38 8.84
C SER A 70 -13.84 23.33 9.74
N SER A 71 -14.09 22.12 9.23
CA SER A 71 -14.62 21.00 10.03
C SER A 71 -13.59 20.50 11.06
N LEU A 72 -12.36 20.25 10.61
CA LEU A 72 -11.25 19.74 11.42
C LEU A 72 -10.86 20.70 12.54
N THR A 73 -10.85 22.02 12.29
CA THR A 73 -10.45 23.05 13.28
C THR A 73 -11.58 23.51 14.21
N LYS A 74 -12.86 23.36 13.83
CA LYS A 74 -13.99 23.97 14.59
C LYS A 74 -15.06 22.99 15.07
N ARG A 75 -15.27 21.87 14.38
CA ARG A 75 -16.33 20.89 14.67
C ARG A 75 -15.76 19.67 15.39
N VAL A 76 -14.74 19.03 14.82
CA VAL A 76 -14.13 17.82 15.39
C VAL A 76 -13.56 18.04 16.80
N PRO A 77 -12.87 19.15 17.14
CA PRO A 77 -12.30 19.36 18.48
C PRO A 77 -13.39 19.47 19.56
N LYS A 78 -14.56 20.03 19.20
CA LYS A 78 -15.73 20.13 20.08
C LYS A 78 -16.41 18.78 20.29
N LEU A 79 -16.52 17.98 19.23
CA LEU A 79 -17.06 16.60 19.32
C LEU A 79 -16.14 15.68 20.14
N LEU A 80 -14.82 15.90 20.06
CA LEU A 80 -13.81 15.26 20.90
C LEU A 80 -13.66 15.92 22.29
N ARG A 81 -14.36 17.02 22.59
CA ARG A 81 -14.29 17.73 23.89
C ARG A 81 -12.84 18.12 24.28
N LEU A 82 -11.99 18.44 23.29
CA LEU A 82 -10.59 18.81 23.53
C LEU A 82 -10.50 20.12 24.34
N ASN A 83 -9.46 20.22 25.17
CA ASN A 83 -9.27 21.32 26.14
C ASN A 83 -10.35 21.39 27.24
N THR A 84 -11.03 20.28 27.53
CA THR A 84 -11.97 20.15 28.66
C THR A 84 -11.63 18.93 29.53
N PRO A 85 -12.09 18.86 30.80
CA PRO A 85 -11.93 17.66 31.63
C PRO A 85 -12.58 16.40 31.05
N GLU A 86 -13.51 16.53 30.10
CA GLU A 86 -14.12 15.40 29.39
C GLU A 86 -13.37 14.98 28.12
N ALA A 87 -12.20 15.55 27.80
CA ALA A 87 -11.38 15.09 26.67
C ALA A 87 -11.11 13.57 26.76
N PRO A 88 -11.01 12.84 25.63
CA PRO A 88 -10.73 11.41 25.65
C PRO A 88 -9.32 11.13 26.16
N ARG A 89 -9.15 10.08 26.97
CA ARG A 89 -7.82 9.70 27.49
C ARG A 89 -6.87 9.16 26.41
N ALA A 90 -7.45 8.73 25.28
CA ALA A 90 -6.75 8.35 24.06
C ALA A 90 -7.75 8.34 22.88
N ILE A 91 -7.24 8.48 21.67
CA ILE A 91 -8.03 8.43 20.43
C ILE A 91 -7.52 7.28 19.55
N VAL A 92 -8.40 6.32 19.26
CA VAL A 92 -8.13 5.27 18.28
C VAL A 92 -8.45 5.81 16.88
N VAL A 93 -7.43 5.94 16.04
CA VAL A 93 -7.55 6.47 14.67
C VAL A 93 -7.49 5.32 13.67
N VAL A 94 -8.62 4.99 13.06
CA VAL A 94 -8.72 3.98 12.00
C VAL A 94 -8.45 4.66 10.67
N THR A 95 -7.32 4.38 10.02
CA THR A 95 -6.86 5.12 8.83
C THR A 95 -6.89 4.29 7.56
N ALA A 96 -7.39 4.89 6.47
CA ALA A 96 -7.42 4.27 5.15
C ALA A 96 -6.03 4.01 4.55
N HIS A 97 -4.99 4.74 5.00
CA HIS A 97 -3.61 4.61 4.48
C HIS A 97 -2.77 3.55 5.21
N TRP A 98 -3.43 2.68 5.98
CA TRP A 98 -2.84 1.46 6.52
C TRP A 98 -3.80 0.29 6.31
N SER A 99 -3.59 -0.46 5.22
CA SER A 99 -4.36 -1.66 4.89
C SER A 99 -3.53 -2.92 5.16
N THR A 100 -4.06 -3.86 5.94
CA THR A 100 -3.34 -5.07 6.38
C THR A 100 -4.22 -6.32 6.36
N ARG A 101 -3.62 -7.51 6.29
CA ARG A 101 -4.36 -8.81 6.28
C ARG A 101 -5.02 -9.17 7.63
N ARG A 102 -4.61 -8.52 8.71
CA ARG A 102 -5.06 -8.72 10.11
C ARG A 102 -5.14 -7.34 10.79
N PRO A 103 -6.00 -7.09 11.79
CA PRO A 103 -6.08 -5.77 12.43
C PRO A 103 -4.77 -5.42 13.12
N THR A 104 -4.04 -4.42 12.61
CA THR A 104 -2.72 -4.03 13.12
C THR A 104 -2.81 -2.70 13.85
N ILE A 105 -2.19 -2.61 15.02
CA ILE A 105 -2.38 -1.54 16.00
C ILE A 105 -1.02 -0.92 16.33
N SER A 106 -0.87 0.40 16.24
CA SER A 106 0.37 1.08 16.63
C SER A 106 0.55 1.06 18.15
N SER A 107 1.69 0.56 18.66
CA SER A 107 1.84 0.19 20.08
C SER A 107 3.05 0.78 20.80
N ALA A 108 3.69 1.83 20.26
CA ALA A 108 4.81 2.50 20.92
C ALA A 108 4.33 3.66 21.81
N THR A 109 5.23 4.26 22.59
CA THR A 109 4.96 5.51 23.34
C THR A 109 5.19 6.77 22.49
N HIS A 110 5.97 6.65 21.41
CA HIS A 110 6.33 7.71 20.48
C HIS A 110 6.41 7.11 19.08
N HIS A 111 6.06 7.88 18.05
CA HIS A 111 6.02 7.45 16.66
C HIS A 111 6.61 8.52 15.75
N ASP A 112 7.38 8.10 14.74
CA ASP A 112 7.79 8.98 13.64
C ASP A 112 6.60 9.29 12.71
N LEU A 113 6.76 10.32 11.86
CA LEU A 113 5.81 10.58 10.78
C LEU A 113 6.21 9.78 9.52
N TYR A 114 5.23 9.13 8.92
CA TYR A 114 5.35 8.40 7.65
C TYR A 114 4.71 9.24 6.54
N TYR A 115 5.54 9.91 5.74
CA TYR A 115 5.11 10.81 4.67
C TYR A 115 4.71 10.02 3.42
N ASP A 116 3.53 9.43 3.45
CA ASP A 116 2.92 8.63 2.37
C ASP A 116 2.37 9.48 1.19
N TYR A 117 3.02 10.61 0.90
CA TYR A 117 2.70 11.49 -0.22
C TYR A 117 3.97 12.03 -0.92
N GLY A 118 3.94 12.09 -2.25
CA GLY A 118 5.04 12.61 -3.09
C GLY A 118 4.70 13.94 -3.77
N GLY A 119 5.73 14.67 -4.20
CA GLY A 119 5.60 15.81 -5.12
C GLY A 119 5.16 17.15 -4.51
N PHE A 120 5.28 17.33 -3.19
CA PHE A 120 4.94 18.57 -2.50
C PHE A 120 6.18 19.43 -2.15
N PRO A 121 6.00 20.72 -1.77
CA PRO A 121 7.11 21.57 -1.29
C PRO A 121 7.81 21.00 -0.04
N SER A 122 9.07 21.38 0.20
CA SER A 122 9.92 20.84 1.27
C SER A 122 9.38 21.13 2.68
N GLU A 123 8.57 22.17 2.82
CA GLU A 123 7.84 22.54 4.04
C GLU A 123 6.87 21.44 4.46
N ALA A 124 6.27 20.71 3.50
CA ALA A 124 5.35 19.60 3.78
C ALA A 124 6.05 18.39 4.44
N TYR A 125 7.33 18.17 4.14
CA TYR A 125 8.16 17.13 4.75
C TYR A 125 8.87 17.62 6.03
N SER A 126 8.85 18.94 6.25
CA SER A 126 9.36 19.59 7.46
C SER A 126 8.33 19.60 8.60
N LEU A 127 7.05 19.32 8.32
CA LEU A 127 5.98 19.16 9.31
C LEU A 127 6.39 18.19 10.43
N LYS A 128 5.97 18.49 11.67
CA LYS A 128 6.11 17.61 12.83
C LYS A 128 4.81 17.63 13.64
N TYR A 129 4.44 16.48 14.16
CA TYR A 129 3.35 16.30 15.11
C TYR A 129 3.91 15.34 16.19
N PRO A 130 3.94 15.71 17.49
CA PRO A 130 4.62 14.92 18.52
C PRO A 130 3.66 14.28 19.54
N ALA A 131 2.47 13.84 19.12
CA ALA A 131 1.50 13.24 20.04
C ALA A 131 2.03 11.95 20.72
N PRO A 132 1.70 11.69 21.99
CA PRO A 132 2.08 10.43 22.62
C PRO A 132 1.34 9.25 21.97
N GLY A 133 2.03 8.14 21.79
CA GLY A 133 1.40 6.83 21.61
C GLY A 133 0.91 6.28 22.96
N SER A 134 0.00 5.32 22.94
CA SER A 134 -0.48 4.65 24.17
C SER A 134 -0.39 3.13 24.05
N PRO A 135 0.68 2.50 24.57
CA PRO A 135 0.81 1.03 24.60
C PRO A 135 -0.34 0.35 25.36
N ASP A 136 -0.78 0.95 26.47
CA ASP A 136 -1.87 0.41 27.29
C ASP A 136 -3.19 0.35 26.50
N VAL A 137 -3.55 1.44 25.81
CA VAL A 137 -4.76 1.47 24.97
C VAL A 137 -4.60 0.64 23.71
N ALA A 138 -3.39 0.51 23.16
CA ALA A 138 -3.12 -0.42 22.06
C ALA A 138 -3.36 -1.89 22.47
N GLU A 139 -2.98 -2.27 23.69
CA GLU A 139 -3.26 -3.57 24.27
C GLU A 139 -4.76 -3.75 24.59
N GLU A 140 -5.47 -2.73 25.10
CA GLU A 140 -6.93 -2.75 25.25
C GLU A 140 -7.64 -2.98 23.89
N VAL A 141 -7.20 -2.28 22.84
CA VAL A 141 -7.70 -2.46 21.46
C VAL A 141 -7.44 -3.88 20.97
N ARG A 142 -6.24 -4.43 21.20
CA ARG A 142 -5.89 -5.81 20.85
C ARG A 142 -6.78 -6.82 21.58
N GLN A 143 -7.02 -6.64 22.88
CA GLN A 143 -7.89 -7.52 23.66
C GLN A 143 -9.35 -7.44 23.20
N ALA A 144 -9.89 -6.24 22.97
CA ALA A 144 -11.26 -6.06 22.48
C ALA A 144 -11.49 -6.69 21.10
N LEU A 145 -10.51 -6.55 20.19
CA LEU A 145 -10.56 -7.16 18.85
C LEU A 145 -10.47 -8.70 18.92
N ALA A 146 -9.59 -9.24 19.75
CA ALA A 146 -9.47 -10.68 19.97
C ALA A 146 -10.77 -11.29 20.56
N GLN A 147 -11.46 -10.56 21.46
CA GLN A 147 -12.76 -10.96 22.01
C GLN A 147 -13.89 -11.02 20.95
N GLN A 148 -13.73 -10.36 19.80
CA GLN A 148 -14.65 -10.48 18.65
C GLN A 148 -14.21 -11.57 17.64
N GLY A 149 -13.25 -12.43 17.99
CA GLY A 149 -12.77 -13.51 17.12
C GLY A 149 -11.96 -13.03 15.93
N LEU A 150 -11.23 -11.92 16.08
CA LEU A 150 -10.22 -11.44 15.13
C LEU A 150 -8.83 -11.83 15.64
N ASP A 151 -7.81 -11.76 14.78
CA ASP A 151 -6.40 -12.03 15.12
C ASP A 151 -5.56 -10.74 15.06
N PRO A 152 -5.66 -9.84 16.07
CA PRO A 152 -5.02 -8.53 16.05
C PRO A 152 -3.54 -8.54 16.42
N VAL A 153 -2.77 -7.65 15.79
CA VAL A 153 -1.30 -7.56 15.87
C VAL A 153 -0.88 -6.19 16.41
N LEU A 154 0.15 -6.15 17.27
CA LEU A 154 0.80 -4.91 17.70
C LEU A 154 2.01 -4.59 16.80
N ASP A 155 2.14 -3.32 16.42
CA ASP A 155 3.25 -2.78 15.64
C ASP A 155 3.89 -1.59 16.39
N ALA A 156 5.09 -1.81 16.92
CA ALA A 156 5.87 -0.79 17.64
C ALA A 156 6.73 0.09 16.71
N LYS A 157 6.60 -0.04 15.39
CA LYS A 157 7.39 0.68 14.37
C LYS A 157 6.55 1.48 13.36
N ARG A 158 5.23 1.27 13.28
CA ARG A 158 4.34 2.07 12.41
C ARG A 158 4.44 3.55 12.77
N GLY A 159 5.04 4.35 11.87
CA GLY A 159 4.90 5.80 11.88
C GLY A 159 3.51 6.23 11.40
N TRP A 160 3.06 7.42 11.80
CA TRP A 160 1.74 7.92 11.41
C TRP A 160 1.72 8.36 9.94
N ASP A 161 0.78 7.81 9.16
CA ASP A 161 0.47 8.31 7.82
C ASP A 161 -0.24 9.67 7.85
N HIS A 162 -0.34 10.31 6.69
CA HIS A 162 -1.03 11.59 6.53
C HIS A 162 -2.52 11.52 6.88
N GLY A 163 -3.13 10.33 6.83
CA GLY A 163 -4.48 10.10 7.33
C GLY A 163 -4.60 10.29 8.85
N VAL A 164 -3.50 10.24 9.59
CA VAL A 164 -3.43 10.58 11.01
C VAL A 164 -2.85 11.98 11.20
N PHE A 165 -1.60 12.27 10.80
CA PHE A 165 -0.95 13.50 11.28
C PHE A 165 -1.46 14.80 10.62
N ILE A 166 -1.87 14.79 9.35
CA ILE A 166 -2.39 15.99 8.68
C ILE A 166 -3.74 16.47 9.28
N PRO A 167 -4.77 15.62 9.48
CA PRO A 167 -5.97 16.08 10.15
C PRO A 167 -5.72 16.40 11.63
N PHE A 168 -4.82 15.70 12.33
CA PHE A 168 -4.57 15.97 13.74
C PHE A 168 -3.76 17.25 14.02
N LEU A 169 -2.90 17.68 13.08
CA LEU A 169 -2.33 19.04 13.06
C LEU A 169 -3.40 20.15 13.02
N LEU A 170 -4.63 19.84 12.61
CA LEU A 170 -5.77 20.77 12.56
C LEU A 170 -6.79 20.51 13.69
N ILE A 171 -6.96 19.26 14.14
CA ILE A 171 -7.89 18.87 15.20
C ILE A 171 -7.31 19.18 16.59
N ASN A 172 -6.05 18.80 16.84
CA ASN A 172 -5.39 18.99 18.12
C ASN A 172 -3.94 19.50 17.97
N PRO A 173 -3.73 20.77 17.60
CA PRO A 173 -2.38 21.32 17.42
C PRO A 173 -1.47 21.24 18.65
N ALA A 174 -2.04 21.05 19.85
CA ALA A 174 -1.29 20.88 21.10
C ALA A 174 -0.60 19.50 21.23
N ALA A 175 -1.07 18.48 20.47
CA ALA A 175 -0.55 17.12 20.49
C ALA A 175 -0.48 16.46 21.89
N ASP A 176 -1.39 16.85 22.80
CA ASP A 176 -1.41 16.44 24.21
C ASP A 176 -2.25 15.17 24.48
N VAL A 177 -3.18 14.83 23.59
CA VAL A 177 -4.02 13.63 23.69
C VAL A 177 -3.36 12.44 22.98
N PRO A 178 -3.21 11.27 23.65
CA PRO A 178 -2.61 10.09 23.05
C PRO A 178 -3.37 9.53 21.85
N ILE A 179 -2.62 9.01 20.87
CA ILE A 179 -3.14 8.39 19.65
C ILE A 179 -2.77 6.91 19.61
N VAL A 180 -3.72 6.07 19.18
CA VAL A 180 -3.49 4.67 18.80
C VAL A 180 -4.01 4.50 17.38
N GLN A 181 -3.13 4.32 16.41
CA GLN A 181 -3.51 4.06 15.04
C GLN A 181 -3.94 2.59 14.87
N LEU A 182 -4.99 2.36 14.09
CA LEU A 182 -5.50 1.04 13.72
C LEU A 182 -5.62 0.95 12.19
N SER A 183 -5.23 -0.17 11.61
CA SER A 183 -5.38 -0.44 10.18
C SER A 183 -6.83 -0.76 9.77
N VAL A 184 -7.13 -0.56 8.49
CA VAL A 184 -8.26 -1.22 7.81
C VAL A 184 -7.83 -2.59 7.30
N LEU A 185 -8.79 -3.49 7.07
CA LEU A 185 -8.50 -4.84 6.57
C LEU A 185 -8.44 -4.87 5.04
N ALA A 186 -7.38 -5.45 4.50
CA ALA A 186 -7.19 -5.71 3.07
C ALA A 186 -8.15 -6.78 2.51
N SER A 187 -8.88 -7.50 3.37
CA SER A 187 -10.04 -8.31 2.96
C SER A 187 -11.23 -7.45 2.55
N GLU A 188 -11.25 -6.19 3.00
CA GLU A 188 -12.37 -5.24 2.91
C GLU A 188 -13.72 -5.85 3.33
N SER A 189 -13.68 -6.85 4.21
CA SER A 189 -14.87 -7.60 4.62
C SER A 189 -15.74 -6.76 5.54
N GLU A 190 -16.99 -6.59 5.15
CA GLU A 190 -17.98 -5.77 5.85
C GLU A 190 -18.28 -6.34 7.24
N GLU A 191 -18.36 -7.67 7.35
CA GLU A 191 -18.55 -8.38 8.62
C GLU A 191 -17.32 -8.25 9.53
N GLU A 192 -16.10 -8.30 9.00
CA GLU A 192 -14.90 -8.12 9.82
C GLU A 192 -14.76 -6.69 10.33
N HIS A 193 -14.99 -5.69 9.48
CA HIS A 193 -15.04 -4.28 9.90
C HIS A 193 -16.20 -4.01 10.88
N ARG A 194 -17.33 -4.71 10.75
CA ARG A 194 -18.42 -4.65 11.74
C ARG A 194 -17.99 -5.25 13.09
N ARG A 195 -17.27 -6.36 13.10
CA ARG A 195 -16.67 -6.96 14.32
C ARG A 195 -15.62 -6.03 14.94
N MET A 196 -14.79 -5.36 14.14
CA MET A 196 -13.88 -4.30 14.62
C MET A 196 -14.66 -3.14 15.27
N GLY A 197 -15.75 -2.68 14.64
CA GLY A 197 -16.63 -1.65 15.19
C GLY A 197 -17.28 -2.05 16.52
N LEU A 198 -17.69 -3.31 16.68
CA LEU A 198 -18.22 -3.84 17.94
C LEU A 198 -17.16 -3.91 19.04
N ALA A 199 -15.92 -4.35 18.72
CA ALA A 199 -14.80 -4.34 19.65
C ALA A 199 -14.54 -2.92 20.19
N LEU A 200 -14.32 -1.97 19.28
CA LEU A 200 -14.03 -0.57 19.61
C LEU A 200 -15.17 0.14 20.35
N ALA A 201 -16.43 -0.30 20.16
CA ALA A 201 -17.57 0.28 20.86
C ALA A 201 -17.49 0.13 22.39
N SER A 202 -16.83 -0.91 22.90
CA SER A 202 -16.68 -1.18 24.34
C SER A 202 -15.73 -0.19 25.03
N LEU A 203 -14.57 0.08 24.41
CA LEU A 203 -13.54 1.00 24.90
C LEU A 203 -14.03 2.44 25.10
N ARG A 204 -15.13 2.80 24.42
CA ARG A 204 -15.76 4.11 24.59
C ARG A 204 -16.22 4.37 26.02
N ASP A 205 -16.61 3.35 26.77
CA ASP A 205 -17.05 3.52 28.16
C ASP A 205 -15.88 3.77 29.13
N SER A 206 -14.63 3.52 28.72
CA SER A 206 -13.41 4.00 29.39
C SER A 206 -12.87 5.32 28.80
N ASN A 207 -13.74 6.12 28.17
CA ASN A 207 -13.44 7.42 27.53
C ASN A 207 -12.33 7.36 26.46
N VAL A 208 -12.29 6.28 25.68
CA VAL A 208 -11.51 6.21 24.42
C VAL A 208 -12.40 6.68 23.27
N ALA A 209 -11.96 7.67 22.49
CA ALA A 209 -12.69 8.12 21.30
C ALA A 209 -12.22 7.37 20.04
N ILE A 210 -13.12 7.18 19.09
CA ILE A 210 -12.84 6.50 17.81
C ILE A 210 -12.94 7.49 16.66
N VAL A 211 -11.91 7.61 15.84
CA VAL A 211 -11.87 8.47 14.64
C VAL A 211 -11.59 7.63 13.40
N GLY A 212 -12.56 7.50 12.51
CA GLY A 212 -12.35 6.95 11.17
C GLY A 212 -11.84 8.03 10.23
N SER A 213 -10.66 7.83 9.63
CA SER A 213 -9.99 8.79 8.75
C SER A 213 -9.85 8.23 7.34
N GLY A 214 -10.53 8.86 6.38
CA GLY A 214 -10.64 8.39 4.99
C GLY A 214 -11.19 9.48 4.07
N PHE A 215 -11.98 9.06 3.07
CA PHE A 215 -12.74 9.99 2.23
C PHE A 215 -14.05 9.35 1.71
N ALA A 216 -15.08 9.31 2.56
CA ALA A 216 -16.29 8.49 2.37
C ALA A 216 -17.23 8.86 1.18
N SER A 217 -16.89 9.85 0.35
CA SER A 217 -17.78 10.47 -0.65
C SER A 217 -17.27 10.33 -2.09
N LEU A 218 -15.97 10.59 -2.31
CA LEU A 218 -15.28 10.45 -3.59
C LEU A 218 -13.80 10.18 -3.28
N HIS A 219 -13.30 9.00 -3.66
CA HIS A 219 -11.89 8.61 -3.48
C HIS A 219 -11.32 7.89 -4.71
N ASN A 220 -11.81 8.28 -5.89
CA ASN A 220 -11.30 7.79 -7.17
C ASN A 220 -10.38 8.85 -7.81
N MET A 221 -9.08 8.58 -7.83
CA MET A 221 -8.07 9.55 -8.29
C MET A 221 -8.22 9.94 -9.76
N ARG A 222 -8.69 9.02 -10.63
CA ARG A 222 -9.04 9.34 -12.03
C ARG A 222 -10.17 10.37 -12.10
N LYS A 223 -11.22 10.24 -11.27
CA LYS A 223 -12.30 11.24 -11.17
C LYS A 223 -11.86 12.59 -10.59
N PHE A 224 -10.89 12.62 -9.67
CA PHE A 224 -10.26 13.89 -9.26
C PHE A 224 -9.42 14.52 -10.38
N GLY A 225 -8.75 13.72 -11.21
CA GLY A 225 -8.07 14.18 -12.43
C GLY A 225 -9.05 14.80 -13.44
N GLU A 226 -10.13 14.09 -13.78
CA GLU A 226 -11.19 14.59 -14.67
C GLU A 226 -11.77 15.93 -14.18
N LEU A 227 -12.03 16.08 -12.88
CA LEU A 227 -12.50 17.34 -12.30
C LEU A 227 -11.49 18.48 -12.44
N ARG A 228 -10.21 18.22 -12.20
CA ARG A 228 -9.12 19.22 -12.35
C ARG A 228 -8.95 19.63 -13.83
N ALA A 229 -9.18 18.72 -14.77
CA ALA A 229 -9.23 18.99 -16.19
C ALA A 229 -10.55 19.66 -16.67
N GLY A 230 -11.48 19.97 -15.76
CA GLY A 230 -12.77 20.61 -16.08
C GLY A 230 -13.83 19.67 -16.71
N ALA A 231 -13.53 18.38 -16.86
CA ALA A 231 -14.39 17.41 -17.50
C ALA A 231 -15.48 16.87 -16.56
N GLY A 232 -16.65 16.51 -17.12
CA GLY A 232 -17.67 15.66 -16.47
C GLY A 232 -18.35 16.18 -15.19
N GLY A 233 -17.95 17.34 -14.66
CA GLY A 233 -18.22 17.73 -13.27
C GLY A 233 -19.69 17.83 -12.87
N SER A 234 -20.62 18.12 -13.79
CA SER A 234 -22.07 18.09 -13.49
C SER A 234 -22.58 16.67 -13.25
N ARG A 235 -22.24 15.73 -14.13
CA ARG A 235 -22.58 14.30 -14.01
C ARG A 235 -21.97 13.72 -12.73
N LEU A 236 -20.68 13.95 -12.50
CA LEU A 236 -19.99 13.42 -11.32
C LEU A 236 -20.56 13.99 -10.01
N ARG A 237 -20.93 15.28 -9.94
CA ARG A 237 -21.63 15.85 -8.76
C ARG A 237 -22.97 15.16 -8.49
N SER A 238 -23.75 14.84 -9.53
CA SER A 238 -24.99 14.08 -9.37
C SER A 238 -24.72 12.65 -8.85
N GLN A 239 -23.69 11.98 -9.36
CA GLN A 239 -23.34 10.61 -8.95
C GLN A 239 -22.81 10.56 -7.51
N VAL A 240 -21.96 11.52 -7.11
CA VAL A 240 -21.52 11.69 -5.71
C VAL A 240 -22.72 11.99 -4.79
N LYS A 241 -23.69 12.79 -5.23
CA LYS A 241 -24.91 13.06 -4.46
C LYS A 241 -25.77 11.81 -4.28
N GLU A 242 -25.88 10.97 -5.30
CA GLU A 242 -26.63 9.70 -5.26
C GLU A 242 -25.99 8.71 -4.28
N TRP A 243 -24.68 8.47 -4.38
CA TRP A 243 -23.90 7.68 -3.43
C TRP A 243 -24.07 8.18 -1.99
N ASN A 244 -23.85 9.48 -1.77
CA ASN A 244 -23.97 10.10 -0.44
C ASN A 244 -25.38 9.95 0.15
N ALA A 245 -26.44 10.05 -0.65
CA ALA A 245 -27.81 9.91 -0.17
C ALA A 245 -28.09 8.49 0.35
N VAL A 246 -27.65 7.46 -0.36
CA VAL A 246 -27.81 6.05 0.07
C VAL A 246 -26.93 5.74 1.29
N LEU A 247 -25.68 6.22 1.29
CA LEU A 247 -24.76 6.05 2.42
C LEU A 247 -25.27 6.74 3.70
N SER A 248 -25.75 7.98 3.61
CA SER A 248 -26.37 8.67 4.75
C SER A 248 -27.60 7.92 5.26
N ALA A 249 -28.53 7.52 4.38
CA ALA A 249 -29.72 6.77 4.79
C ALA A 249 -29.39 5.42 5.46
N ALA A 250 -28.30 4.76 5.06
CA ALA A 250 -27.79 3.57 5.73
C ALA A 250 -27.24 3.90 7.13
N ILE A 251 -26.40 4.93 7.26
CA ILE A 251 -25.76 5.33 8.53
C ILE A 251 -26.78 5.89 9.54
N GLU A 252 -27.75 6.68 9.08
CA GLU A 252 -28.79 7.33 9.90
C GLU A 252 -29.89 6.35 10.36
N THR A 253 -29.89 5.11 9.86
CA THR A 253 -30.79 4.05 10.33
C THR A 253 -30.53 3.76 11.81
N GLU A 254 -31.50 4.02 12.70
CA GLU A 254 -31.33 3.94 14.16
C GLU A 254 -30.87 2.56 14.66
N LYS A 255 -31.61 1.51 14.25
CA LYS A 255 -31.41 0.13 14.71
C LYS A 255 -30.09 -0.43 14.19
N SER A 256 -29.18 -0.77 15.11
CA SER A 256 -27.80 -1.13 14.73
C SER A 256 -27.70 -2.40 13.87
N GLU A 257 -28.61 -3.36 14.00
CA GLU A 257 -28.67 -4.53 13.12
C GLU A 257 -29.13 -4.18 11.70
N GLU A 258 -30.10 -3.27 11.57
CA GLU A 258 -30.66 -2.86 10.29
C GLU A 258 -29.66 -1.97 9.53
N ARG A 259 -29.01 -1.03 10.25
CA ARG A 259 -27.84 -0.28 9.78
C ARG A 259 -26.71 -1.22 9.35
N GLY A 260 -26.42 -2.24 10.16
CA GLY A 260 -25.45 -3.28 9.84
C GLY A 260 -25.79 -4.00 8.53
N LYS A 261 -27.04 -4.44 8.35
CA LYS A 261 -27.52 -5.11 7.12
C LYS A 261 -27.50 -4.20 5.89
N LYS A 262 -27.82 -2.91 6.03
CA LYS A 262 -27.73 -1.93 4.94
C LYS A 262 -26.29 -1.67 4.53
N LEU A 263 -25.37 -1.55 5.49
CA LEU A 263 -23.95 -1.36 5.23
C LEU A 263 -23.27 -2.64 4.73
N ALA A 264 -23.74 -3.82 5.13
CA ALA A 264 -23.36 -5.14 4.59
C ALA A 264 -23.92 -5.42 3.16
N GLY A 265 -24.14 -4.34 2.41
CA GLY A 265 -24.57 -4.34 1.01
C GLY A 265 -24.06 -3.09 0.27
N TRP A 266 -23.09 -2.35 0.82
CA TRP A 266 -22.62 -1.08 0.26
C TRP A 266 -22.02 -1.22 -1.14
N ARG A 267 -21.46 -2.39 -1.45
CA ARG A 267 -20.99 -2.75 -2.81
C ARG A 267 -22.11 -2.81 -3.85
N GLY A 268 -23.37 -2.90 -3.42
CA GLY A 268 -24.56 -2.77 -4.26
C GLY A 268 -25.17 -1.36 -4.29
N PHE A 269 -24.60 -0.38 -3.59
CA PHE A 269 -25.09 1.01 -3.63
C PHE A 269 -24.78 1.65 -5.00
N PRO A 270 -25.63 2.56 -5.49
CA PRO A 270 -25.37 3.27 -6.74
C PRO A 270 -24.09 4.11 -6.66
N GLN A 271 -23.31 4.08 -7.74
CA GLN A 271 -22.07 4.84 -7.91
C GLN A 271 -20.97 4.50 -6.87
N GLN A 272 -21.04 3.32 -6.23
CA GLN A 272 -20.06 2.85 -5.25
C GLN A 272 -18.60 2.99 -5.72
N TYR A 273 -18.32 2.69 -6.99
CA TYR A 273 -16.98 2.79 -7.61
C TYR A 273 -16.32 4.19 -7.50
N LEU A 274 -17.07 5.24 -7.17
CA LEU A 274 -16.52 6.57 -6.87
C LEU A 274 -15.65 6.60 -5.60
N THR A 275 -15.80 5.64 -4.69
CA THR A 275 -14.93 5.48 -3.52
C THR A 275 -13.76 4.51 -3.73
N TRP A 276 -13.69 3.86 -4.90
CA TRP A 276 -12.69 2.83 -5.19
C TRP A 276 -11.50 3.38 -5.97
N LEU A 277 -10.32 2.83 -5.68
CA LEU A 277 -9.05 3.17 -6.30
C LEU A 277 -8.68 2.30 -7.52
N HIS A 278 -9.41 1.20 -7.76
CA HIS A 278 -9.13 0.32 -8.89
C HIS A 278 -9.70 0.85 -10.22
N VAL A 279 -8.93 0.58 -11.29
CA VAL A 279 -9.28 0.92 -12.67
C VAL A 279 -10.27 -0.12 -13.20
N GLU A 280 -11.41 0.37 -13.71
CA GLU A 280 -12.43 -0.38 -14.47
C GLU A 280 -13.13 -1.56 -13.78
N ASP A 281 -14.36 -1.32 -13.34
CA ASP A 281 -15.34 -2.38 -13.11
C ASP A 281 -15.98 -2.79 -14.44
N THR A 282 -15.64 -3.98 -14.93
CA THR A 282 -16.39 -4.68 -15.99
C THR A 282 -17.60 -5.43 -15.41
N GLY A 283 -18.41 -4.73 -14.61
CA GLY A 283 -19.75 -5.09 -14.12
C GLY A 283 -19.96 -6.54 -13.69
N SER A 284 -19.02 -7.14 -12.94
CA SER A 284 -19.04 -8.58 -12.64
C SER A 284 -19.07 -8.87 -11.12
N PRO A 285 -20.25 -9.20 -10.54
CA PRO A 285 -20.42 -9.50 -9.12
C PRO A 285 -19.50 -10.63 -8.60
N CYS A 286 -19.30 -10.67 -7.29
CA CYS A 286 -18.72 -11.85 -6.64
C CYS A 286 -19.74 -13.00 -6.64
N ASP A 287 -19.28 -14.23 -6.91
CA ASP A 287 -20.08 -15.46 -6.85
C ASP A 287 -19.79 -16.31 -5.60
N GLU A 288 -19.01 -15.77 -4.65
CA GLU A 288 -18.73 -16.32 -3.31
C GLU A 288 -18.14 -17.75 -3.26
N THR A 289 -17.66 -18.29 -4.39
CA THR A 289 -16.94 -19.57 -4.40
C THR A 289 -15.55 -19.47 -3.77
N HIS A 290 -15.14 -20.55 -3.08
CA HIS A 290 -13.86 -20.68 -2.38
C HIS A 290 -12.94 -21.68 -3.10
N PRO A 291 -11.59 -21.53 -3.05
CA PRO A 291 -10.82 -20.50 -2.31
C PRO A 291 -10.60 -19.21 -3.12
N ILE A 292 -11.16 -19.09 -4.32
CA ILE A 292 -11.10 -17.90 -5.18
C ILE A 292 -12.43 -17.86 -5.94
N CYS A 293 -13.14 -16.72 -5.98
CA CYS A 293 -14.44 -16.65 -6.66
C CYS A 293 -14.27 -16.84 -8.20
N VAL A 294 -15.19 -17.53 -8.89
CA VAL A 294 -15.06 -17.79 -10.34
C VAL A 294 -14.96 -16.48 -11.13
N ASN A 295 -15.74 -15.46 -10.77
CA ASN A 295 -15.63 -14.14 -11.40
C ASN A 295 -14.32 -13.42 -11.04
N CYS A 296 -13.69 -13.77 -9.92
CA CYS A 296 -12.38 -13.28 -9.51
C CYS A 296 -11.27 -13.94 -10.33
N VAL A 297 -11.38 -15.25 -10.59
CA VAL A 297 -10.50 -16.00 -11.52
C VAL A 297 -10.61 -15.43 -12.93
N ASN A 298 -11.84 -15.25 -13.43
CA ASN A 298 -12.10 -14.76 -14.79
C ASN A 298 -11.62 -13.32 -15.02
N THR A 299 -11.80 -12.43 -14.04
CA THR A 299 -11.27 -11.04 -14.10
C THR A 299 -9.83 -10.89 -13.61
N ARG A 300 -9.22 -11.97 -13.08
CA ARG A 300 -7.87 -12.01 -12.49
C ARG A 300 -7.62 -10.95 -11.42
N ARG A 301 -8.65 -10.64 -10.62
CA ARG A 301 -8.54 -9.75 -9.45
C ARG A 301 -8.18 -10.57 -8.19
N PRO A 302 -7.35 -10.04 -7.26
CA PRO A 302 -7.08 -10.69 -5.99
C PRO A 302 -8.38 -11.02 -5.25
N CYS A 303 -8.51 -12.25 -4.75
CA CYS A 303 -9.69 -12.67 -4.00
C CYS A 303 -9.39 -12.67 -2.50
N SER A 304 -10.36 -12.23 -1.70
CA SER A 304 -10.26 -12.07 -0.24
C SER A 304 -10.00 -13.38 0.53
N PHE A 305 -10.14 -14.53 -0.13
CA PHE A 305 -10.11 -15.86 0.49
C PHE A 305 -8.74 -16.59 0.45
N GLN A 306 -7.65 -15.98 -0.05
CA GLN A 306 -6.46 -16.71 -0.54
C GLN A 306 -5.10 -16.49 0.20
N ALA A 307 -5.02 -15.93 1.40
CA ALA A 307 -3.76 -15.35 1.92
C ALA A 307 -3.12 -15.98 3.19
N LEU A 308 -1.79 -16.28 3.18
CA LEU A 308 -0.76 -15.94 4.23
C LEU A 308 0.55 -16.81 4.24
N THR A 309 1.73 -16.17 4.34
CA THR A 309 2.93 -16.62 5.12
C THR A 309 3.92 -15.43 5.41
N PRO A 310 4.81 -15.43 6.46
CA PRO A 310 5.48 -14.19 6.93
C PRO A 310 6.91 -14.19 7.61
N SER A 311 7.57 -13.00 7.67
CA SER A 311 8.58 -12.52 8.68
C SER A 311 10.07 -12.95 8.56
N THR A 312 11.13 -12.27 9.09
CA THR A 312 11.34 -11.54 10.39
C THR A 312 12.19 -10.22 10.33
N MET A 313 13.11 -9.91 11.27
CA MET A 313 13.73 -8.56 11.47
C MET A 313 15.08 -8.45 12.28
N ALA A 314 15.97 -7.52 11.84
CA ALA A 314 16.79 -6.51 12.59
C ALA A 314 18.06 -6.86 13.47
N GLY A 315 19.04 -5.93 13.45
CA GLY A 315 20.22 -5.82 14.36
C GLY A 315 20.99 -4.46 14.23
N PRO A 316 21.82 -3.99 15.20
CA PRO A 316 22.23 -2.56 15.33
C PRO A 316 23.74 -2.22 15.23
N SER A 317 24.07 -0.91 15.22
CA SER A 317 25.40 -0.31 14.92
C SER A 317 26.17 0.32 16.11
N PRO A 318 27.51 0.51 16.00
CA PRO A 318 28.31 1.48 16.76
C PRO A 318 28.87 2.64 15.88
N GLY A 319 29.48 3.67 16.47
CA GLY A 319 30.12 4.80 15.75
C GLY A 319 31.44 5.31 16.38
N PRO A 320 32.14 6.27 15.73
CA PRO A 320 33.00 7.26 16.42
C PRO A 320 32.91 8.68 15.78
N SER A 321 32.82 9.81 16.52
CA SER A 321 33.85 10.60 17.26
C SER A 321 34.40 11.83 16.49
N PHE A 322 34.89 12.85 17.23
CA PHE A 322 35.28 14.21 16.78
C PHE A 322 36.76 14.35 16.36
N THR A 323 37.13 15.41 15.59
CA THR A 323 38.04 16.53 16.01
C THR A 323 38.35 17.58 14.90
N SER A 324 38.40 18.89 15.27
CA SER A 324 39.24 20.04 14.75
C SER A 324 39.48 20.28 13.24
N ALA A 325 39.63 21.51 12.70
CA ALA A 325 39.47 22.91 13.17
C ALA A 325 39.43 23.90 11.97
N GLY A 326 39.15 25.20 12.19
CA GLY A 326 39.17 26.28 11.16
C GLY A 326 40.55 26.97 10.98
N PRO A 327 40.66 28.19 10.38
CA PRO A 327 39.61 29.21 10.15
C PRO A 327 39.57 29.85 8.73
N SER A 328 38.57 30.71 8.49
CA SER A 328 38.48 31.65 7.34
C SER A 328 39.26 32.95 7.59
N PRO A 329 39.54 33.81 6.57
CA PRO A 329 38.56 34.87 6.25
C PRO A 329 38.51 35.40 4.80
N GLY A 330 37.33 35.88 4.40
CA GLY A 330 37.14 37.18 3.72
C GLY A 330 37.51 37.34 2.22
N ALA A 331 36.50 37.36 1.35
CA ALA A 331 36.51 38.15 0.12
C ALA A 331 35.09 38.61 -0.25
N THR A 332 34.86 39.92 -0.33
CA THR A 332 33.60 40.50 -0.83
C THR A 332 33.61 40.53 -2.36
N ASN A 333 32.53 40.10 -3.01
CA ASN A 333 32.23 40.48 -4.39
C ASN A 333 30.73 40.76 -4.55
N LEU A 334 30.39 42.04 -4.69
CA LEU A 334 29.08 42.49 -5.18
C LEU A 334 29.08 42.34 -6.70
N LEU A 335 28.37 41.35 -7.22
CA LEU A 335 28.12 41.20 -8.66
C LEU A 335 26.63 41.05 -8.93
N LEU A 336 26.03 42.20 -9.24
CA LEU A 336 24.90 42.44 -10.17
C LEU A 336 23.71 41.48 -10.11
N ASP A 337 22.53 42.02 -9.80
CA ASP A 337 21.24 41.39 -10.07
C ASP A 337 21.08 41.06 -11.57
N VAL A 338 21.33 39.80 -11.91
CA VAL A 338 20.85 39.19 -13.16
C VAL A 338 19.54 38.48 -12.83
N PRO A 339 18.44 38.72 -13.56
CA PRO A 339 17.19 37.98 -13.36
C PRO A 339 17.46 36.47 -13.49
N ASN A 340 17.13 35.70 -12.44
CA ASN A 340 17.38 34.25 -12.41
C ASN A 340 16.37 33.50 -13.29
N VAL A 341 16.58 33.59 -14.61
CA VAL A 341 15.80 32.91 -15.65
C VAL A 341 16.23 31.44 -15.67
N HIS A 342 15.51 30.62 -14.90
CA HIS A 342 15.64 29.16 -14.82
C HIS A 342 17.03 28.66 -14.41
N ALA A 343 17.27 28.62 -13.09
CA ALA A 343 18.30 27.76 -12.52
C ALA A 343 18.06 26.29 -12.93
N VAL A 344 18.84 25.80 -13.89
CA VAL A 344 18.82 24.40 -14.33
C VAL A 344 19.22 23.51 -13.14
N PRO A 345 18.46 22.45 -12.82
CA PRO A 345 18.82 21.54 -11.73
C PRO A 345 20.23 20.94 -11.92
N PRO A 346 21.01 20.74 -10.86
CA PRO A 346 22.28 20.03 -10.96
C PRO A 346 22.06 18.60 -11.47
N ALA A 347 22.98 18.10 -12.29
CA ALA A 347 22.87 16.77 -12.89
C ALA A 347 22.81 15.68 -11.81
N CYS A 348 21.83 14.76 -11.92
CA CYS A 348 21.72 13.64 -10.99
C CYS A 348 22.80 12.60 -11.29
N MET A 349 23.87 12.63 -10.50
CA MET A 349 25.03 11.75 -10.68
C MET A 349 24.67 10.27 -10.55
N ASP A 350 23.70 9.92 -9.70
CA ASP A 350 23.19 8.54 -9.58
C ASP A 350 22.55 8.08 -10.90
N GLN A 351 21.69 8.90 -11.51
CA GLN A 351 21.06 8.55 -12.80
C GLN A 351 22.10 8.37 -13.91
N LEU A 352 23.12 9.24 -13.95
CA LEU A 352 24.22 9.11 -14.90
C LEU A 352 25.07 7.86 -14.65
N HIS A 353 25.33 7.49 -13.39
CA HIS A 353 26.06 6.27 -13.03
C HIS A 353 25.27 5.00 -13.37
N LEU A 354 23.99 4.96 -13.05
CA LEU A 354 23.09 3.85 -13.39
C LEU A 354 22.94 3.69 -14.92
N MET A 355 22.79 4.80 -15.65
CA MET A 355 22.72 4.79 -17.11
C MET A 355 24.03 4.31 -17.75
N HIS A 356 25.17 4.81 -17.27
CA HIS A 356 26.49 4.34 -17.70
C HIS A 356 26.72 2.85 -17.38
N HIS A 357 26.13 2.33 -16.29
CA HIS A 357 26.19 0.90 -15.97
C HIS A 357 25.38 0.02 -16.92
N PHE A 358 24.29 0.52 -17.51
CA PHE A 358 23.46 -0.22 -18.46
C PHE A 358 24.13 -0.44 -19.82
N LEU A 359 24.77 0.61 -20.37
CA LEU A 359 25.27 0.64 -21.75
C LEU A 359 26.31 -0.44 -22.11
N PRO A 360 27.25 -0.86 -21.22
CA PRO A 360 28.17 -1.97 -21.48
C PRO A 360 27.52 -3.36 -21.68
N GLY A 361 26.22 -3.48 -21.42
CA GLY A 361 25.49 -4.76 -21.48
C GLY A 361 25.91 -5.77 -20.40
N PRO A 362 25.84 -5.42 -19.10
CA PRO A 362 26.25 -6.31 -18.01
C PRO A 362 25.37 -7.56 -17.86
N ILE A 363 24.22 -7.61 -18.54
CA ILE A 363 23.25 -8.72 -18.50
C ILE A 363 23.00 -9.21 -19.93
N PRO A 364 22.87 -10.53 -20.17
CA PRO A 364 22.59 -11.07 -21.50
C PRO A 364 21.22 -10.66 -22.04
N VAL A 365 21.21 -9.68 -22.94
CA VAL A 365 20.09 -9.43 -23.87
C VAL A 365 20.29 -10.37 -25.06
N HIS A 366 19.26 -11.17 -25.38
CA HIS A 366 19.30 -12.15 -26.47
C HIS A 366 19.60 -11.46 -27.82
N ASP A 367 20.45 -12.06 -28.67
CA ASP A 367 20.93 -11.57 -29.98
C ASP A 367 19.86 -11.10 -31.00
N LYS A 368 18.57 -11.30 -30.71
CA LYS A 368 17.42 -10.90 -31.53
C LYS A 368 16.60 -9.74 -30.94
N MET A 369 16.87 -9.33 -29.70
CA MET A 369 16.29 -8.15 -29.03
C MET A 369 17.07 -6.87 -29.40
N PRO A 370 16.54 -5.66 -29.13
CA PRO A 370 17.29 -4.42 -29.33
C PRO A 370 18.54 -4.33 -28.45
N THR A 371 19.58 -3.63 -28.90
CA THR A 371 20.81 -3.42 -28.12
C THR A 371 20.57 -2.50 -26.93
N HIS A 372 21.38 -2.61 -25.88
CA HIS A 372 21.34 -1.72 -24.70
C HIS A 372 21.38 -0.23 -25.09
N GLN A 373 22.21 0.15 -26.07
CA GLN A 373 22.22 1.50 -26.63
C GLN A 373 20.87 1.90 -27.23
N HIS A 374 20.27 1.05 -28.08
CA HIS A 374 19.00 1.38 -28.73
C HIS A 374 17.83 1.45 -27.74
N LEU A 375 17.86 0.65 -26.68
CA LEU A 375 16.87 0.75 -25.58
C LEU A 375 16.99 2.10 -24.84
N VAL A 376 18.20 2.60 -24.63
CA VAL A 376 18.43 3.93 -24.04
C VAL A 376 17.98 5.05 -24.99
N GLU A 377 18.29 4.96 -26.28
CA GLU A 377 17.81 5.89 -27.31
C GLU A 377 16.28 5.98 -27.33
N GLN A 378 15.59 4.84 -27.33
CA GLN A 378 14.12 4.77 -27.28
C GLN A 378 13.54 5.25 -25.93
N ALA A 379 14.29 5.10 -24.83
CA ALA A 379 13.82 5.49 -23.50
C ALA A 379 13.82 7.01 -23.25
N LEU A 380 14.55 7.80 -24.04
CA LEU A 380 14.61 9.27 -23.87
C LEU A 380 13.23 9.93 -23.92
N ASP A 381 12.35 9.48 -24.82
CA ASP A 381 10.97 9.95 -24.97
C ASP A 381 9.93 9.12 -24.18
N LEU A 382 10.37 8.08 -23.45
CA LEU A 382 9.50 7.11 -22.77
C LEU A 382 9.85 7.01 -21.26
N PRO A 383 9.30 7.90 -20.41
CA PRO A 383 9.64 7.96 -18.98
C PRO A 383 9.51 6.64 -18.22
N TYR A 384 8.54 5.79 -18.56
CA TYR A 384 8.40 4.48 -17.92
C TYR A 384 9.59 3.55 -18.23
N LEU A 385 10.04 3.51 -19.48
CA LEU A 385 11.17 2.67 -19.92
C LEU A 385 12.49 3.21 -19.35
N MET A 386 12.67 4.53 -19.31
CA MET A 386 13.82 5.18 -18.69
C MET A 386 13.94 4.83 -17.20
N ASN A 387 12.84 4.92 -16.45
CA ASN A 387 12.84 4.58 -15.03
C ASN A 387 13.09 3.07 -14.81
N GLU A 388 12.57 2.17 -15.66
CA GLU A 388 12.86 0.73 -15.52
C GLU A 388 14.32 0.40 -15.86
N ILE A 389 14.94 1.06 -16.85
CA ILE A 389 16.38 0.93 -17.14
C ILE A 389 17.22 1.31 -15.91
N LEU A 390 16.88 2.42 -15.24
CA LEU A 390 17.55 2.84 -14.01
C LEU A 390 17.31 1.85 -12.86
N ALA A 391 16.08 1.36 -12.68
CA ALA A 391 15.72 0.38 -11.65
C ALA A 391 16.46 -0.95 -11.83
N TYR A 392 16.52 -1.44 -13.06
CA TYR A 392 17.20 -2.68 -13.45
C TYR A 392 18.72 -2.58 -13.24
N SER A 393 19.31 -1.45 -13.64
CA SER A 393 20.74 -1.17 -13.47
C SER A 393 21.14 -1.07 -12.01
N ALA A 394 20.32 -0.40 -11.19
CA ALA A 394 20.51 -0.36 -9.74
C ALA A 394 20.41 -1.77 -9.16
N ARG A 395 19.40 -2.57 -9.55
CA ARG A 395 19.24 -3.91 -9.00
C ARG A 395 20.40 -4.85 -9.33
N HIS A 396 21.00 -4.71 -10.51
CA HIS A 396 22.23 -5.42 -10.87
C HIS A 396 23.43 -4.95 -10.04
N LEU A 397 23.62 -3.64 -9.88
CA LEU A 397 24.69 -3.09 -9.06
C LEU A 397 24.63 -3.61 -7.62
N ALA A 398 23.43 -3.78 -7.05
CA ALA A 398 23.26 -4.44 -5.74
C ALA A 398 23.79 -5.89 -5.71
N SER A 399 23.60 -6.66 -6.77
CA SER A 399 24.14 -8.03 -6.86
C SER A 399 25.66 -8.08 -7.09
N THR A 400 26.27 -7.04 -7.67
CA THR A 400 27.72 -6.99 -7.96
C THR A 400 28.54 -6.16 -6.97
N ARG A 401 27.91 -5.39 -6.09
CA ARG A 401 28.55 -4.59 -5.03
C ARG A 401 27.85 -4.81 -3.70
N PRO A 402 28.12 -5.92 -2.99
CA PRO A 402 27.45 -6.25 -1.73
C PRO A 402 27.52 -5.14 -0.68
N ASP A 403 28.65 -4.44 -0.59
CA ASP A 403 28.88 -3.36 0.38
C ASP A 403 27.99 -2.11 0.14
N GLU A 404 27.56 -1.88 -1.11
CA GLU A 404 26.69 -0.78 -1.52
C GLU A 404 25.22 -1.25 -1.73
N ALA A 405 24.94 -2.55 -1.56
CA ALA A 405 23.71 -3.19 -2.04
C ALA A 405 22.43 -2.58 -1.48
N SER A 406 22.40 -2.20 -0.20
CA SER A 406 21.23 -1.59 0.44
C SER A 406 20.79 -0.28 -0.23
N GLN A 407 21.74 0.55 -0.67
CA GLN A 407 21.45 1.80 -1.37
C GLN A 407 20.88 1.53 -2.77
N TYR A 408 21.49 0.58 -3.50
CA TYR A 408 21.00 0.21 -4.83
C TYR A 408 19.66 -0.54 -4.80
N ILE A 409 19.37 -1.33 -3.77
CA ILE A 409 18.05 -1.96 -3.56
C ILE A 409 16.98 -0.89 -3.29
N PHE A 410 17.30 0.17 -2.55
CA PHE A 410 16.40 1.31 -2.37
C PHE A 410 16.15 2.02 -3.70
N LEU A 411 17.20 2.45 -4.42
CA LEU A 411 17.07 3.09 -5.72
C LEU A 411 16.32 2.23 -6.74
N ALA A 412 16.55 0.91 -6.76
CA ALA A 412 15.83 -0.02 -7.63
C ALA A 412 14.32 -0.12 -7.35
N ARG A 413 13.89 0.12 -6.11
CA ARG A 413 12.47 0.15 -5.72
C ARG A 413 11.83 1.48 -6.10
N GLU A 414 12.49 2.60 -5.78
CA GLU A 414 12.00 3.95 -6.13
C GLU A 414 11.83 4.12 -7.64
N TYR A 415 12.85 3.76 -8.44
CA TYR A 415 12.76 3.87 -9.89
C TYR A 415 11.72 2.91 -10.49
N GLN A 416 11.56 1.69 -9.98
CA GLN A 416 10.50 0.78 -10.47
C GLN A 416 9.09 1.28 -10.09
N ALA A 417 8.92 1.87 -8.91
CA ALA A 417 7.65 2.50 -8.51
C ALA A 417 7.30 3.68 -9.44
N HIS A 418 8.27 4.51 -9.82
CA HIS A 418 8.09 5.55 -10.83
C HIS A 418 7.78 4.95 -12.21
N ALA A 419 8.50 3.92 -12.65
CA ALA A 419 8.31 3.27 -13.95
C ALA A 419 6.90 2.72 -14.13
N LEU A 420 6.43 1.94 -13.14
CA LEU A 420 5.07 1.42 -13.07
C LEU A 420 4.03 2.55 -12.98
N THR A 421 4.32 3.62 -12.25
CA THR A 421 3.40 4.78 -12.15
C THR A 421 3.25 5.48 -13.50
N PHE A 422 4.34 5.77 -14.22
CA PHE A 422 4.27 6.35 -15.56
C PHE A 422 3.54 5.42 -16.54
N PHE A 423 3.89 4.14 -16.60
CA PHE A 423 3.26 3.17 -17.51
C PHE A 423 1.74 3.11 -17.32
N ASN A 424 1.28 3.05 -16.07
CA ASN A 424 -0.15 2.97 -15.74
C ASN A 424 -0.89 4.31 -15.85
N THR A 425 -0.22 5.46 -15.73
CA THR A 425 -0.89 6.78 -15.77
C THR A 425 -0.92 7.42 -17.15
N THR A 426 0.04 7.11 -18.04
CA THR A 426 0.10 7.71 -19.39
C THR A 426 -0.97 7.17 -20.36
N GLN A 427 -1.69 6.10 -19.99
CA GLN A 427 -2.69 5.41 -20.85
C GLN A 427 -2.15 5.12 -22.26
N VAL A 428 -0.98 4.47 -22.33
CA VAL A 428 -0.32 4.11 -23.59
C VAL A 428 -1.16 3.03 -24.30
N GLU A 429 -2.03 3.46 -25.22
CA GLU A 429 -2.67 2.54 -26.17
C GLU A 429 -1.58 1.79 -26.95
N THR A 430 -1.72 0.46 -27.07
CA THR A 430 -0.73 -0.36 -27.77
C THR A 430 -0.83 -0.14 -29.28
N THR A 431 0.03 0.72 -29.81
CA THR A 431 0.15 1.02 -31.24
C THR A 431 1.23 0.16 -31.88
N ALA A 432 1.37 0.27 -33.21
CA ALA A 432 2.44 -0.40 -33.93
C ALA A 432 3.85 0.05 -33.47
N ASP A 433 3.98 1.32 -33.07
CA ASP A 433 5.25 2.00 -32.87
C ASP A 433 5.76 1.92 -31.42
N ASN A 434 4.89 1.56 -30.46
CA ASN A 434 5.23 1.44 -29.03
C ASN A 434 5.17 -0.01 -28.48
N ALA A 435 4.59 -0.96 -29.21
CA ALA A 435 4.39 -2.33 -28.72
C ALA A 435 5.70 -3.06 -28.36
N MET A 436 6.80 -2.78 -29.07
CA MET A 436 8.12 -3.36 -28.74
C MET A 436 8.63 -2.86 -27.39
N GLN A 437 8.47 -1.57 -27.12
CA GLN A 437 8.93 -0.87 -25.93
C GLN A 437 8.08 -1.27 -24.71
N MET A 438 6.77 -1.45 -24.89
CA MET A 438 5.88 -2.04 -23.88
C MET A 438 6.26 -3.50 -23.55
N LEU A 439 6.66 -4.30 -24.55
CA LEU A 439 7.13 -5.67 -24.34
C LEU A 439 8.50 -5.72 -23.65
N VAL A 440 9.46 -4.89 -24.05
CA VAL A 440 10.77 -4.80 -23.39
C VAL A 440 10.62 -4.34 -21.94
N PHE A 441 9.82 -3.30 -21.68
CA PHE A 441 9.48 -2.87 -20.32
C PHE A 441 8.91 -4.03 -19.49
N SER A 442 7.91 -4.74 -20.01
CA SER A 442 7.29 -5.89 -19.33
C SER A 442 8.28 -7.03 -19.09
N TRP A 443 9.22 -7.26 -20.01
CA TRP A 443 10.31 -8.24 -19.88
C TRP A 443 11.35 -7.83 -18.83
N MET A 444 11.72 -6.55 -18.76
CA MET A 444 12.68 -6.03 -17.76
C MET A 444 12.11 -6.12 -16.34
N VAL A 445 10.85 -5.73 -16.14
CA VAL A 445 10.14 -5.92 -14.86
C VAL A 445 10.12 -7.40 -14.49
N GLY A 446 9.81 -8.29 -15.43
CA GLY A 446 9.80 -9.74 -15.22
C GLY A 446 11.18 -10.31 -14.84
N MET A 447 12.23 -9.93 -15.57
CA MET A 447 13.60 -10.34 -15.26
C MET A 447 14.06 -9.81 -13.90
N LYS A 448 13.63 -8.60 -13.49
CA LYS A 448 13.89 -8.10 -12.14
C LYS A 448 13.20 -8.95 -11.07
N LEU A 449 11.93 -9.31 -11.24
CA LEU A 449 11.23 -10.23 -10.31
C LEU A 449 11.94 -11.58 -10.21
N LEU A 450 12.42 -12.12 -11.34
CA LEU A 450 13.18 -13.38 -11.36
C LEU A 450 14.54 -13.25 -10.66
N CYS A 451 15.22 -12.11 -10.77
CA CYS A 451 16.44 -11.81 -10.01
C CYS A 451 16.18 -11.57 -8.51
N ASP A 452 15.01 -11.02 -8.15
CA ASP A 452 14.59 -10.87 -6.75
C ASP A 452 14.27 -12.24 -6.13
N ALA A 453 13.55 -13.11 -6.85
CA ALA A 453 13.33 -14.51 -6.47
C ALA A 453 14.66 -15.27 -6.29
N ALA A 454 15.59 -15.16 -7.24
CA ALA A 454 16.89 -15.84 -7.20
C ALA A 454 17.88 -15.30 -6.14
N CYS A 455 17.53 -14.21 -5.45
CA CYS A 455 18.30 -13.62 -4.35
C CYS A 455 17.57 -13.71 -3.00
N ALA A 456 16.47 -14.45 -2.90
CA ALA A 456 15.73 -14.63 -1.65
C ALA A 456 16.36 -15.73 -0.77
N ASP A 457 16.40 -15.49 0.54
CA ASP A 457 17.00 -16.40 1.53
C ASP A 457 16.10 -17.60 1.91
N ASP A 458 14.84 -17.64 1.43
CA ASP A 458 13.86 -18.67 1.78
C ASP A 458 13.00 -19.14 0.58
N ASP A 459 12.68 -20.44 0.56
CA ASP A 459 11.96 -21.10 -0.53
C ASP A 459 10.55 -20.53 -0.79
N ALA A 460 9.91 -19.90 0.20
CA ALA A 460 8.57 -19.34 0.03
C ALA A 460 8.63 -17.99 -0.70
N THR A 461 9.58 -17.13 -0.35
CA THR A 461 9.83 -15.88 -1.10
C THR A 461 10.32 -16.17 -2.52
N VAL A 462 11.16 -17.20 -2.72
CA VAL A 462 11.54 -17.67 -4.08
C VAL A 462 10.29 -18.05 -4.89
N LEU A 463 9.36 -18.80 -4.29
CA LEU A 463 8.16 -19.28 -4.96
C LEU A 463 7.15 -18.15 -5.25
N ASP A 464 6.90 -17.25 -4.29
CA ASP A 464 5.98 -16.12 -4.46
C ASP A 464 6.44 -15.19 -5.60
N GLU A 465 7.72 -14.79 -5.63
CA GLU A 465 8.24 -13.94 -6.71
C GLU A 465 8.31 -14.67 -8.07
N PHE A 466 8.55 -15.99 -8.09
CA PHE A 466 8.45 -16.80 -9.31
C PHE A 466 7.01 -16.92 -9.83
N ILE A 467 6.00 -17.01 -8.94
CA ILE A 467 4.58 -16.97 -9.33
C ILE A 467 4.24 -15.58 -9.90
N ARG A 468 4.66 -14.49 -9.26
CA ARG A 468 4.47 -13.11 -9.75
C ARG A 468 5.11 -12.90 -11.13
N TYR A 469 6.28 -13.47 -11.38
CA TYR A 469 6.91 -13.51 -12.70
C TYR A 469 6.03 -14.20 -13.76
N ILE A 470 5.46 -15.37 -13.45
CA ILE A 470 4.53 -16.10 -14.34
C ILE A 470 3.25 -15.27 -14.62
N GLU A 471 2.71 -14.59 -13.60
CA GLU A 471 1.53 -13.74 -13.75
C GLU A 471 1.81 -12.51 -14.62
N LEU A 472 2.96 -11.86 -14.45
CA LEU A 472 3.39 -10.77 -15.33
C LEU A 472 3.58 -11.25 -16.78
N TYR A 473 4.13 -12.46 -16.98
CA TYR A 473 4.26 -13.07 -18.31
C TYR A 473 2.91 -13.38 -18.98
N ARG A 474 1.82 -13.56 -18.19
CA ARG A 474 0.45 -13.61 -18.75
C ARG A 474 -0.01 -12.24 -19.27
N GLY A 475 0.51 -11.13 -18.72
CA GLY A 475 0.34 -9.77 -19.27
C GLY A 475 1.12 -9.57 -20.57
N VAL A 476 2.38 -10.01 -20.62
CA VAL A 476 3.21 -10.06 -21.85
C VAL A 476 2.46 -10.79 -22.98
N ARG A 477 1.81 -11.93 -22.68
CA ARG A 477 0.96 -12.65 -23.66
C ARG A 477 -0.21 -11.82 -24.17
N VAL A 478 -0.85 -10.97 -23.36
CA VAL A 478 -1.97 -10.11 -23.81
C VAL A 478 -1.45 -9.05 -24.79
N ILE A 479 -0.38 -8.34 -24.43
CA ILE A 479 0.25 -7.31 -25.30
C ILE A 479 0.71 -7.96 -26.62
N ALA A 480 1.43 -9.08 -26.53
CA ALA A 480 1.93 -9.81 -27.71
C ALA A 480 0.80 -10.37 -28.58
N SER A 481 -0.36 -10.72 -28.02
CA SER A 481 -1.52 -11.17 -28.80
C SER A 481 -2.24 -10.02 -29.50
N ALA A 482 -2.39 -8.87 -28.82
CA ALA A 482 -3.03 -7.68 -29.38
C ALA A 482 -2.18 -7.07 -30.52
N ALA A 483 -0.86 -6.97 -30.33
CA ALA A 483 0.07 -6.43 -31.32
C ALA A 483 0.62 -7.46 -32.31
N TRP A 484 0.18 -8.74 -32.26
CA TRP A 484 0.81 -9.87 -32.96
C TRP A 484 1.12 -9.62 -34.44
N TYR A 485 0.15 -9.07 -35.17
CA TYR A 485 0.26 -8.78 -36.62
C TYR A 485 1.30 -7.71 -36.96
N VAL A 486 1.64 -6.83 -36.02
CA VAL A 486 2.74 -5.85 -36.15
C VAL A 486 4.06 -6.49 -35.75
N LEU A 487 4.10 -7.22 -34.63
CA LEU A 487 5.33 -7.81 -34.09
C LEU A 487 6.01 -8.77 -35.08
N ILE A 488 5.22 -9.60 -35.77
CA ILE A 488 5.70 -10.49 -36.85
C ILE A 488 6.10 -9.77 -38.15
N LYS A 489 5.94 -8.44 -38.22
CA LYS A 489 6.39 -7.57 -39.32
C LYS A 489 7.46 -6.57 -38.91
N SER A 490 7.82 -6.53 -37.62
CA SER A 490 8.91 -5.71 -37.10
C SER A 490 10.28 -6.29 -37.49
N ASN A 491 11.33 -5.48 -37.35
CA ASN A 491 12.72 -5.93 -37.52
C ASN A 491 13.11 -7.08 -36.55
N HIS A 492 12.29 -7.36 -35.53
CA HIS A 492 12.48 -8.41 -34.53
C HIS A 492 11.52 -9.61 -34.72
N ALA A 493 10.86 -9.73 -35.88
CA ALA A 493 9.90 -10.80 -36.17
C ALA A 493 10.43 -12.22 -35.86
N SER A 494 11.74 -12.44 -36.09
CA SER A 494 12.43 -13.71 -35.84
C SER A 494 12.53 -14.12 -34.36
N VAL A 495 12.20 -13.24 -33.40
CA VAL A 495 11.98 -13.62 -31.99
C VAL A 495 10.67 -14.40 -31.84
N PHE A 496 9.61 -13.89 -32.46
CA PHE A 496 8.24 -14.37 -32.29
C PHE A 496 7.97 -15.65 -33.11
N GLU A 497 8.65 -15.82 -34.25
CA GLU A 497 8.60 -17.05 -35.04
C GLU A 497 9.27 -18.25 -34.32
N ASP A 498 10.42 -18.04 -33.68
CA ASP A 498 11.07 -19.05 -32.82
C ASP A 498 10.16 -19.44 -31.65
N GLY A 499 9.58 -18.46 -30.95
CA GLY A 499 8.64 -18.69 -29.86
C GLY A 499 7.42 -19.51 -30.29
N ARG A 500 6.87 -19.23 -31.48
CA ARG A 500 5.80 -20.01 -32.10
C ARG A 500 6.23 -21.45 -32.42
N LEU A 501 7.45 -21.66 -32.93
CA LEU A 501 7.99 -22.99 -33.22
C LEU A 501 8.24 -23.80 -31.94
N ILE A 502 8.67 -23.16 -30.85
CA ILE A 502 8.80 -23.79 -29.52
C ILE A 502 7.43 -24.19 -28.98
N PHE A 503 6.46 -23.28 -29.01
CA PHE A 503 5.07 -23.56 -28.59
C PHE A 503 4.44 -24.72 -29.36
N MET A 504 4.64 -24.77 -30.69
CA MET A 504 4.14 -25.87 -31.54
C MET A 504 4.91 -27.19 -31.36
N LYS A 505 6.14 -27.18 -30.83
CA LYS A 505 6.92 -28.40 -30.54
C LYS A 505 6.65 -29.00 -29.16
N LEU A 506 6.36 -28.17 -28.15
CA LEU A 506 6.11 -28.62 -26.78
C LEU A 506 4.67 -29.07 -26.54
N GLY A 507 3.73 -28.61 -27.39
CA GLY A 507 2.33 -29.00 -27.34
C GLY A 507 1.51 -28.30 -26.25
N THR A 508 0.19 -28.38 -26.36
CA THR A 508 -0.74 -27.92 -25.32
C THR A 508 -0.81 -28.99 -24.23
N GLY A 509 -0.03 -28.81 -23.15
CA GLY A 509 0.03 -29.75 -22.03
C GLY A 509 -1.30 -29.87 -21.28
N ALA A 510 -2.11 -30.86 -21.65
CA ALA A 510 -3.39 -31.17 -20.99
C ALA A 510 -3.23 -31.80 -19.59
N GLU A 511 -2.01 -32.02 -19.12
CA GLU A 511 -1.71 -32.66 -17.84
C GLU A 511 -1.70 -31.68 -16.64
N THR A 512 -1.90 -30.37 -16.86
CA THR A 512 -1.91 -29.33 -15.82
C THR A 512 -3.29 -28.72 -15.53
N GLU A 513 -4.40 -29.36 -15.95
CA GLU A 513 -5.77 -28.94 -15.61
C GLU A 513 -6.37 -29.71 -14.40
N ALA A 514 -5.54 -30.47 -13.67
CA ALA A 514 -5.98 -31.43 -12.64
C ALA A 514 -5.23 -31.35 -11.29
N LEU A 515 -4.63 -30.19 -10.98
CA LEU A 515 -3.98 -29.88 -9.69
C LEU A 515 -4.35 -28.46 -9.24
#